data_AF-B1X5K5-F1
#
_entry.id   AF-B1X5K5-F1
#
_cell.length_a   1.000
_cell.length_b   1.000
_cell.length_c   1.000
_cell.angle_alpha   90.00
_cell.angle_beta   90.00
_cell.angle_gamma   90.00
#
_symmetry.space_group_name_H-M   'P 1'
#
loop_
_entity.id
_entity.type
_entity.pdbx_description
1 polymer ?
#
loop_
_entity_poly.entity_id
_entity_poly.type
_entity_poly.pdbx_seq_one_letter_code
_entity_poly.pdbx_strand_id
1 'polypeptide(L)' 'MTDFAQQHSSILTFEGKRYDLDIFSEELKELVRGMQVADAQLRMHEDTLKILLIGRQSLANQLNEHLKKISPIVQ' A
#
# COMPACT_ATOMS: atom_id res chain seq x y z
N MET A 1 -16.39 12.35 -40.31
CA MET A 1 -16.09 10.92 -40.06
C MET A 1 -16.01 10.79 -38.55
N THR A 2 -17.09 10.29 -37.94
CA THR A 2 -17.25 10.16 -36.48
C THR A 2 -16.32 9.07 -35.97
N ASP A 3 -15.41 9.47 -35.10
CA ASP A 3 -14.52 8.57 -34.38
C ASP A 3 -15.37 7.70 -33.44
N PHE A 4 -15.19 6.38 -33.51
CA PHE A 4 -15.94 5.42 -32.73
C PHE A 4 -15.59 5.66 -31.25
N ALA A 5 -16.59 6.02 -30.45
CA ALA A 5 -16.47 6.00 -28.99
C ALA A 5 -16.04 4.59 -28.58
N GLN A 6 -14.74 4.41 -28.26
CA GLN A 6 -14.26 3.25 -27.56
C GLN A 6 -15.01 3.21 -26.23
N GLN A 7 -16.04 2.37 -26.16
CA GLN A 7 -16.64 1.96 -24.89
C GLN A 7 -15.53 1.34 -24.05
N HIS A 8 -14.94 2.14 -23.18
CA HIS A 8 -14.06 1.66 -22.12
C HIS A 8 -14.92 0.87 -21.14
N SER A 9 -15.14 -0.42 -21.43
CA SER A 9 -15.73 -1.33 -20.46
C SER A 9 -14.82 -1.39 -19.25
N SER A 10 -15.40 -1.18 -18.08
CA SER A 10 -14.66 -1.16 -16.83
C SER A 10 -14.36 -2.61 -16.44
N ILE A 11 -13.15 -3.11 -16.72
CA ILE A 11 -12.80 -4.51 -16.48
C ILE A 11 -12.14 -4.67 -15.12
N LEU A 12 -12.69 -5.52 -14.26
CA LEU A 12 -12.05 -6.02 -13.05
C LEU A 12 -11.26 -7.29 -13.37
N THR A 13 -9.98 -7.33 -12.99
CA THR A 13 -9.21 -8.58 -12.96
C THR A 13 -9.08 -9.03 -11.51
N PHE A 14 -9.58 -10.21 -11.19
CA PHE A 14 -9.56 -10.78 -9.84
C PHE A 14 -9.25 -12.28 -9.92
N GLU A 15 -8.27 -12.76 -9.15
CA GLU A 15 -7.84 -14.17 -9.13
C GLU A 15 -7.55 -14.74 -10.55
N GLY A 16 -6.91 -13.92 -11.40
CA GLY A 16 -6.57 -14.28 -12.78
C GLY A 16 -7.75 -14.31 -13.76
N LYS A 17 -8.97 -13.98 -13.32
CA LYS A 17 -10.17 -13.90 -14.16
C LYS A 17 -10.54 -12.45 -14.43
N ARG A 18 -11.15 -12.21 -15.59
CA ARG A 18 -11.60 -10.88 -16.03
C ARG A 18 -13.12 -10.82 -15.99
N TYR A 19 -13.64 -9.75 -15.42
CA TYR A 19 -15.07 -9.50 -15.25
C TYR A 19 -15.39 -8.10 -15.78
N ASP A 20 -16.52 -7.97 -16.46
CA ASP A 20 -17.06 -6.67 -16.81
C ASP A 20 -17.77 -6.09 -15.57
N LEU A 21 -17.37 -4.90 -15.13
CA LEU A 21 -18.00 -4.25 -13.98
C LEU A 21 -19.42 -3.77 -14.31
N ASP A 22 -19.75 -3.58 -15.59
CA ASP A 22 -21.07 -3.10 -16.01
C ASP A 22 -22.16 -4.15 -15.78
N ILE A 23 -21.79 -5.44 -15.68
CA ILE A 23 -22.71 -6.54 -15.37
C ILE A 23 -22.84 -6.81 -13.86
N PHE A 24 -22.13 -6.07 -13.01
CA PHE A 24 -22.16 -6.27 -11.56
C PHE A 24 -23.40 -5.64 -10.94
N SER A 25 -23.98 -6.31 -9.93
CA SER A 25 -24.95 -5.66 -9.03
C SER A 25 -24.26 -4.53 -8.26
N GLU A 26 -25.05 -3.55 -7.78
CA GLU A 26 -24.50 -2.46 -6.98
C GLU A 26 -23.82 -2.97 -5.70
N GLU A 27 -24.36 -4.02 -5.06
CA GLU A 27 -23.71 -4.68 -3.92
C GLU A 27 -22.31 -5.20 -4.27
N LEU A 28 -22.16 -5.85 -5.43
CA LEU A 28 -20.86 -6.37 -5.86
C LEU A 28 -19.89 -5.24 -6.22
N LYS A 29 -20.36 -4.13 -6.79
CA LYS A 29 -19.53 -2.93 -7.03
C LYS A 29 -19.04 -2.31 -5.72
N GLU A 30 -19.88 -2.26 -4.69
CA GLU A 30 -19.50 -1.77 -3.36
C GLU A 30 -18.44 -2.67 -2.71
N LEU A 31 -18.52 -4.00 -2.86
CA LEU A 31 -17.47 -4.91 -2.39
C LEU A 31 -16.12 -4.62 -3.07
N VAL A 32 -16.12 -4.42 -4.40
CA VAL A 32 -14.90 -4.07 -5.15
C VAL A 32 -14.31 -2.75 -4.65
N ARG A 33 -15.16 -1.73 -4.42
CA ARG A 33 -14.72 -0.43 -3.87
C ARG A 33 -14.13 -0.59 -2.48
N GLY A 34 -14.80 -1.32 -1.59
CA GLY A 34 -14.32 -1.59 -0.23
C GLY A 34 -12.95 -2.27 -0.22
N MET A 35 -12.75 -3.25 -1.09
CA MET A 35 -11.46 -3.92 -1.26
C MET A 35 -10.37 -2.97 -1.76
N GLN A 36 -10.65 -2.14 -2.76
CA GLN A 36 -9.70 -1.15 -3.29
C GLN A 36 -9.28 -0.12 -2.23
N VAL A 37 -10.21 0.31 -1.37
CA VAL A 37 -9.91 1.20 -0.24
C VAL A 37 -9.02 0.50 0.77
N ALA A 38 -9.32 -0.75 1.14
CA ALA A 38 -8.49 -1.53 2.05
C ALA A 38 -7.06 -1.71 1.50
N ASP A 39 -6.91 -2.05 0.22
CA ASP A 39 -5.60 -2.17 -0.44
C ASP A 39 -4.82 -0.86 -0.45
N ALA A 40 -5.50 0.27 -0.66
CA ALA A 40 -4.88 1.59 -0.59
C ALA A 40 -4.39 1.90 0.83
N GLN A 41 -5.20 1.60 1.85
CA GLN A 41 -4.81 1.76 3.25
C GLN A 41 -3.62 0.88 3.62
N LEU A 42 -3.59 -0.37 3.17
CA LEU A 42 -2.46 -1.28 3.39
C LEU A 42 -1.17 -0.69 2.79
N ARG A 43 -1.20 -0.26 1.52
CA ARG A 43 -0.03 0.36 0.87
C ARG A 43 0.46 1.60 1.63
N MET A 44 -0.45 2.48 2.05
CA MET A 44 -0.09 3.68 2.82
C MET A 44 0.54 3.34 4.17
N HIS A 45 0.02 2.34 4.88
CA HIS A 45 0.58 1.91 6.16
C HIS A 45 1.91 1.19 5.99
N GLU A 46 2.09 0.39 4.95
CA GLU A 46 3.39 -0.21 4.60
C GLU A 46 4.46 0.86 4.36
N ASP A 47 4.13 1.90 3.60
CA ASP A 47 5.08 2.99 3.35
C ASP A 47 5.41 3.78 4.62
N THR A 48 4.43 3.98 5.49
CA THR A 48 4.66 4.55 6.83
C THR A 48 5.61 3.68 7.65
N LEU A 49 5.40 2.36 7.66
CA LEU A 49 6.27 1.42 8.37
C LEU A 49 7.70 1.43 7.83
N LYS A 50 7.89 1.53 6.51
CA LYS A 50 9.22 1.65 5.90
C LYS A 50 9.94 2.92 6.36
N ILE A 51 9.25 4.06 6.40
CA ILE A 51 9.83 5.32 6.89
C ILE A 51 10.23 5.21 8.36
N LEU A 52 9.34 4.67 9.21
CA LEU A 52 9.62 4.48 10.63
C LEU A 52 10.82 3.55 10.87
N LEU A 53 10.95 2.49 10.06
CA LEU A 53 12.08 1.57 10.12
C LEU A 53 13.40 2.28 9.84
N ILE A 54 13.46 3.10 8.79
CA ILE A 54 14.64 3.90 8.44
C ILE A 54 14.96 4.91 9.56
N GLY A 55 13.95 5.61 10.06
CA GLY A 55 14.10 6.58 11.16
C GLY A 55 14.68 5.93 12.42
N ARG A 56 14.12 4.78 12.83
CA ARG A 56 14.62 4.01 13.98
C ARG A 56 16.07 3.58 13.79
N GLN A 57 16.45 3.13 12.59
CA GLN A 57 17.83 2.71 12.32
C GLN A 57 18.80 3.90 12.38
N SER A 58 18.41 5.07 11.87
CA SER A 58 19.20 6.30 11.98
C SER A 58 19.45 6.67 13.45
N LEU A 59 18.38 6.62 14.28
CA LEU A 59 18.49 6.88 15.72
C LEU A 59 19.40 5.87 16.43
N ALA A 60 19.27 4.58 16.10
CA ALA A 60 20.14 3.53 16.67
C ALA A 60 21.61 3.76 16.32
N ASN A 61 21.91 4.18 15.09
CA ASN A 61 23.27 4.50 14.66
C ASN A 61 23.81 5.71 15.45
N GLN A 62 23.03 6.78 15.59
CA GLN A 62 23.42 7.94 16.39
C GLN A 62 23.67 7.55 17.85
N LEU A 63 22.75 6.79 18.45
CA LEU A 63 22.90 6.27 19.81
C LEU A 63 24.20 5.48 19.97
N ASN A 64 24.52 4.58 19.05
CA ASN A 64 25.75 3.80 19.08
C ASN A 64 27.00 4.69 19.05
N GLU A 65 27.02 5.75 18.24
CA GLU A 65 28.15 6.70 18.21
C GLU A 65 28.31 7.47 19.53
N HIS A 66 27.21 7.80 20.21
CA HIS A 66 27.26 8.40 21.54
C HIS A 66 27.73 7.40 22.61
N LEU A 67 27.23 6.17 22.57
CA LEU A 67 27.59 5.11 23.53
C LEU A 67 29.08 4.73 23.44
N LYS A 68 29.71 4.79 22.26
CA LYS A 68 31.17 4.57 22.11
C LYS A 68 32.02 5.52 22.96
N LYS A 69 31.49 6.70 23.33
CA LYS A 69 32.18 7.70 24.15
C LYS A 69 31.99 7.46 25.65
N ILE A 70 31.15 6.51 26.02
CA ILE A 70 30.81 6.18 27.40
C ILE A 70 31.42 4.83 27.69
N SER A 71 32.18 4.72 28.79
CA SER A 71 32.68 3.42 29.24
C SER A 71 31.49 2.56 29.70
N PRO A 72 31.23 1.40 29.08
CA PRO A 72 30.14 0.54 29.50
C PRO A 72 30.44 -0.03 30.89
N ILE A 73 29.38 -0.24 31.67
CA ILE A 73 29.47 -0.94 32.95
C ILE A 73 29.53 -2.43 32.63
N VAL A 74 30.60 -3.09 33.06
CA VAL A 74 30.72 -4.55 32.95
C VAL A 74 29.83 -5.17 34.02
N GLN A 75 28.86 -6.00 33.62
CA GLN A 75 28.14 -6.90 34.52
C GLN A 75 28.88 -8.22 34.64
#